data_AF-A0A177F5U3-F1
#
_entry.id   AF-A0A177F5U3-F1
#
_cell.length_a   1.000
_cell.length_b   1.000
_cell.length_c   1.000
_cell.angle_alpha   90.00
_cell.angle_beta   90.00
_cell.angle_gamma   90.00
#
_symmetry.space_group_name_H-M   'P 1'
#
loop_
_entity.id
_entity.type
_entity.pdbx_description
1 polymer ?
#
loop_
_entity_poly.entity_id
_entity_poly.type
_entity_poly.pdbx_seq_one_letter_code
_entity_poly.pdbx_strand_id
1 'polypeptide(L)'
;MPLPPSGTKPSTTSPLPGRKPSTTTPTILPPPHLPRSLTTQMHENIYTLPNALTFSRLLAAPLVGYFVLQHEALMALGLFAYAGITDLVDGWLARRMDAQTVVGTVIDPMADKILMTTCVVTLTANGTLPLWLAVVVLGRDVALAISAIYFRWISLPPPKTFTRYWDFSLPSAEVHPTEISKINTLLQLLLVGNAMLLPVLPAAFVDAWNLWGVMEGWYYLVASTTVWSGLSYLGNKQAVRILTSEEQAHKSKTTQG
;
A
#
# COMPACT_ATOMS: atom_id res chain seq x y z
N MET A 1 -37.79 -72.73 -48.05
CA MET A 1 -37.30 -71.57 -47.28
C MET A 1 -35.95 -71.14 -47.85
N PRO A 2 -35.64 -69.83 -47.86
CA PRO A 2 -35.22 -69.01 -49.01
C PRO A 2 -33.67 -68.87 -49.08
N LEU A 3 -32.94 -68.35 -50.09
CA LEU A 3 -33.09 -67.29 -51.11
C LEU A 3 -32.15 -67.57 -52.33
N PRO A 4 -32.38 -66.97 -53.52
CA PRO A 4 -31.45 -66.93 -54.67
C PRO A 4 -30.83 -65.50 -54.82
N PRO A 5 -30.34 -65.04 -56.00
CA PRO A 5 -29.12 -65.38 -56.74
C PRO A 5 -28.27 -64.11 -57.10
N SER A 6 -27.15 -64.26 -57.82
CA SER A 6 -26.59 -63.35 -58.88
C SER A 6 -25.07 -63.53 -58.94
N GLY A 7 -24.44 -63.91 -60.06
CA GLY A 7 -24.36 -63.16 -61.32
C GLY A 7 -23.44 -61.96 -61.11
N THR A 8 -22.24 -61.81 -61.67
CA THR A 8 -21.88 -61.85 -63.10
C THR A 8 -20.37 -61.59 -63.29
N LYS A 9 -19.94 -61.81 -64.54
CA LYS A 9 -18.62 -61.79 -65.19
C LYS A 9 -17.67 -60.58 -64.98
N PRO A 10 -16.38 -60.72 -65.39
CA PRO A 10 -15.31 -59.75 -65.17
C PRO A 10 -15.23 -58.67 -66.26
N SER A 11 -14.70 -57.49 -65.91
CA SER A 11 -14.33 -56.45 -66.86
C SER A 11 -13.05 -55.72 -66.46
N THR A 12 -12.00 -56.09 -67.19
CA THR A 12 -11.07 -55.20 -67.92
C THR A 12 -10.47 -53.97 -67.24
N THR A 13 -9.15 -54.06 -67.09
CA THR A 13 -8.14 -53.00 -66.97
C THR A 13 -8.31 -51.85 -67.97
N SER A 14 -8.19 -50.62 -67.46
CA SER A 14 -7.69 -49.44 -68.18
C SER A 14 -6.75 -48.66 -67.25
N PRO A 15 -5.50 -48.36 -67.66
CA PRO A 15 -4.58 -47.54 -66.86
C PRO A 15 -4.91 -46.05 -67.04
N LEU A 16 -5.07 -45.34 -65.92
CA LEU A 16 -5.27 -43.89 -65.91
C LEU A 16 -3.94 -43.14 -66.19
N PRO A 17 -4.00 -41.95 -66.81
CA PRO A 17 -2.85 -41.27 -67.39
C PRO A 17 -1.96 -40.58 -66.35
N GLY A 18 -0.68 -40.48 -66.67
CA GLY A 18 0.38 -39.94 -65.81
C GLY A 18 0.07 -38.56 -65.24
N ARG A 19 0.06 -38.47 -63.91
CA ARG A 19 0.01 -37.20 -63.17
C ARG A 19 1.45 -36.73 -62.93
N LYS A 20 1.80 -35.57 -63.49
CA LYS A 20 3.07 -34.86 -63.25
C LYS A 20 3.28 -34.63 -61.74
N PRO A 21 4.52 -34.64 -61.23
CA PRO A 21 4.78 -34.30 -59.84
C PRO A 21 4.41 -32.83 -59.60
N SER A 22 3.39 -32.61 -58.76
CA SER A 22 3.08 -31.30 -58.22
C SER A 22 4.11 -30.96 -57.16
N THR A 23 4.97 -29.98 -57.44
CA THR A 23 5.86 -29.34 -56.48
C THR A 23 5.02 -28.77 -55.34
N THR A 24 4.89 -29.50 -54.23
CA THR A 24 4.35 -28.97 -52.98
C THR A 24 5.42 -28.09 -52.34
N THR A 25 5.39 -26.80 -52.67
CA THR A 25 5.98 -25.77 -51.81
C THR A 25 5.34 -25.93 -50.41
N PRO A 26 6.11 -26.10 -49.32
CA PRO A 26 5.53 -26.09 -48.00
C PRO A 26 4.94 -24.69 -47.76
N THR A 27 3.61 -24.62 -47.68
CA THR A 27 2.91 -23.43 -47.19
C THR A 27 3.36 -23.20 -45.76
N ILE A 28 4.29 -22.28 -45.56
CA ILE A 28 4.59 -21.72 -44.24
C ILE A 28 3.29 -21.05 -43.79
N LEU A 29 2.57 -21.68 -42.86
CA LEU A 29 1.43 -21.05 -42.21
C LEU A 29 1.95 -19.73 -41.61
N PRO A 30 1.31 -18.58 -41.90
CA PRO A 30 1.66 -17.35 -41.20
C PRO A 30 1.48 -17.58 -39.70
N PRO A 31 2.37 -17.02 -38.85
CA PRO A 31 2.27 -17.21 -37.41
C PRO A 31 0.90 -16.73 -36.92
N PRO A 32 0.29 -17.42 -35.94
CA PRO A 32 -1.01 -17.04 -35.40
C PRO A 32 -0.95 -15.57 -34.95
N HIS A 33 -1.81 -14.74 -35.53
CA HIS A 33 -1.97 -13.36 -35.10
C HIS A 33 -2.55 -13.37 -33.69
N LEU A 34 -1.68 -13.30 -32.68
CA LEU A 34 -2.08 -13.09 -31.30
C LEU A 34 -2.95 -11.82 -31.24
N PRO A 35 -4.14 -11.87 -30.63
CA PRO A 35 -4.99 -10.70 -30.50
C PRO A 35 -4.21 -9.59 -29.79
N ARG A 36 -4.13 -8.42 -30.44
CA ARG A 36 -3.36 -7.24 -30.04
C ARG A 36 -3.97 -6.50 -28.83
N SER A 37 -4.63 -7.22 -27.92
CA SER A 37 -5.45 -6.67 -26.84
C SER A 37 -4.77 -6.71 -25.46
N LEU A 38 -3.43 -6.87 -25.38
CA LEU A 38 -2.72 -7.14 -24.12
C LEU A 38 -1.69 -6.08 -23.72
N THR A 39 -1.89 -4.81 -24.08
CA THR A 39 -1.14 -3.70 -23.44
C THR A 39 -1.90 -2.39 -23.65
N THR A 40 -3.08 -2.25 -23.08
CA THR A 40 -3.52 -0.91 -22.69
C THR A 40 -2.68 -0.58 -21.47
N GLN A 41 -1.52 0.04 -21.67
CA GLN A 41 -0.77 0.72 -20.62
C GLN A 41 -1.70 1.81 -20.08
N MET A 42 -2.55 1.46 -19.11
CA MET A 42 -3.36 2.41 -18.37
C MET A 42 -2.39 3.33 -17.64
N HIS A 43 -1.99 4.41 -18.30
CA HIS A 43 -1.35 5.52 -17.62
C HIS A 43 -2.41 6.10 -16.70
N GLU A 44 -2.39 5.71 -15.42
CA GLU A 44 -3.18 6.39 -14.41
C GLU A 44 -2.81 7.86 -14.45
N ASN A 45 -3.81 8.73 -14.44
CA ASN A 45 -3.55 10.16 -14.36
C ASN A 45 -3.01 10.46 -12.97
N ILE A 46 -1.69 10.63 -12.86
CA ILE A 46 -0.99 10.91 -11.59
C ILE A 46 -1.40 12.30 -11.04
N TYR A 47 -1.96 13.18 -11.88
CA TYR A 47 -2.41 14.52 -11.50
C TYR A 47 -3.89 14.54 -11.10
N THR A 48 -4.22 13.86 -10.01
CA THR A 48 -5.52 14.02 -9.34
C THR A 48 -5.40 15.06 -8.21
N LEU A 49 -6.52 15.72 -7.88
CA LEU A 49 -6.58 16.65 -6.74
C LEU A 49 -6.09 16.01 -5.42
N PRO A 50 -6.44 14.75 -5.09
CA PRO A 50 -5.88 14.05 -3.93
C PRO A 50 -4.35 13.98 -3.94
N ASN A 51 -3.74 13.56 -5.06
CA ASN A 51 -2.29 13.43 -5.13
C ASN A 51 -1.59 14.78 -4.93
N ALA A 52 -2.14 15.87 -5.48
CA ALA A 52 -1.62 17.23 -5.26
C ALA A 52 -1.65 17.65 -3.78
N LEU A 53 -2.68 17.27 -3.02
CA LEU A 53 -2.78 17.52 -1.58
C LEU A 53 -1.76 16.68 -0.80
N THR A 54 -1.52 15.44 -1.20
CA THR A 54 -0.46 14.62 -0.61
C THR A 54 0.93 15.21 -0.84
N PHE A 55 1.20 15.73 -2.04
CA PHE A 55 2.44 16.44 -2.32
C PHE A 55 2.58 17.72 -1.50
N SER A 56 1.49 18.48 -1.29
CA SER A 56 1.55 19.66 -0.43
C SER A 56 1.86 19.31 1.02
N ARG A 57 1.32 18.19 1.55
CA ARG A 57 1.67 17.66 2.88
C ARG A 57 3.14 17.28 2.99
N LEU A 58 3.69 16.65 1.96
CA LEU A 58 5.11 16.27 1.93
C LEU A 58 6.03 17.50 2.00
N LEU A 59 5.63 18.62 1.38
CA LEU A 59 6.32 19.90 1.48
C LEU A 59 6.06 20.61 2.82
N ALA A 60 4.87 20.43 3.41
CA ALA A 60 4.53 20.99 4.71
C ALA A 60 5.33 20.35 5.85
N ALA A 61 5.66 19.07 5.78
CA ALA A 61 6.42 18.36 6.82
C ALA A 61 7.74 19.05 7.24
N PRO A 62 8.69 19.35 6.34
CA PRO A 62 9.90 20.07 6.71
C PRO A 62 9.63 21.51 7.16
N LEU A 63 8.59 22.17 6.64
CA LEU A 63 8.20 23.51 7.08
C LEU A 63 7.69 23.51 8.52
N VAL A 64 6.84 22.54 8.88
CA VAL A 64 6.40 22.34 10.27
C VAL A 64 7.61 22.13 11.17
N GLY A 65 8.53 21.23 10.77
CA GLY A 65 9.77 20.99 11.50
C GLY A 65 10.58 22.27 11.72
N TYR A 66 10.73 23.10 10.69
CA TYR A 66 11.41 24.38 10.76
C TYR A 66 10.76 25.34 11.78
N PHE A 67 9.43 25.53 11.72
CA PHE A 67 8.74 26.43 12.66
C PHE A 67 8.78 25.93 14.11
N VAL A 68 8.74 24.61 14.33
CA VAL A 68 8.92 24.01 15.67
C VAL A 68 10.29 24.35 16.24
N LEU A 69 11.35 24.26 15.43
CA LEU A 69 12.71 24.60 15.87
C LEU A 69 12.91 26.09 16.12
N GLN A 70 12.18 26.95 15.40
CA GLN A 70 12.19 28.40 15.63
C GLN A 70 11.31 28.85 16.81
N HIS A 71 10.70 27.92 17.54
CA HIS A 71 9.75 28.20 18.62
C HIS A 71 8.49 28.96 18.16
N GLU A 72 8.19 28.97 16.87
CA GLU A 72 7.00 29.59 16.26
C GLU A 72 5.81 28.63 16.30
N ALA A 73 5.34 28.34 17.52
CA ALA A 73 4.34 27.29 17.78
C ALA A 73 3.01 27.51 17.04
N LEU A 74 2.57 28.76 16.86
CA LEU A 74 1.32 29.06 16.16
C LEU A 74 1.40 28.69 14.67
N MET A 75 2.51 28.99 14.01
CA MET A 75 2.74 28.65 12.60
C MET A 75 2.91 27.15 12.42
N ALA A 76 3.66 26.50 13.31
CA ALA A 76 3.81 25.04 13.32
C ALA A 76 2.47 24.33 13.48
N LEU A 77 1.66 24.74 14.46
CA LEU A 77 0.34 24.20 14.71
C LEU A 77 -0.60 24.45 13.51
N GLY A 78 -0.57 25.64 12.92
CA GLY A 78 -1.38 25.97 11.75
C GLY A 78 -1.06 25.09 10.54
N LEU A 79 0.22 24.87 10.25
CA LEU A 79 0.64 23.97 9.16
C LEU A 79 0.36 22.50 9.47
N PHE A 80 0.53 22.07 10.70
CA PHE A 80 0.18 20.72 11.13
C PHE A 80 -1.33 20.46 11.02
N ALA A 81 -2.15 21.41 11.46
CA ALA A 81 -3.60 21.36 11.31
C ALA A 81 -4.02 21.38 9.84
N TYR A 82 -3.39 22.23 9.02
CA TYR A 82 -3.59 22.25 7.57
C TYR A 82 -3.33 20.86 6.97
N ALA A 83 -2.17 20.25 7.28
CA ALA A 83 -1.81 18.94 6.76
C ALA A 83 -2.82 17.84 7.18
N GLY A 84 -3.22 17.82 8.46
CA GLY A 84 -4.22 16.86 8.94
C GLY A 84 -5.61 17.05 8.32
N ILE A 85 -6.04 18.30 8.12
CA ILE A 85 -7.33 18.58 7.45
C ILE A 85 -7.25 18.18 5.98
N THR A 86 -6.14 18.44 5.28
CA THR A 86 -5.99 18.06 3.88
C THR A 86 -6.04 16.55 3.67
N ASP A 87 -5.48 15.74 4.57
CA ASP A 87 -5.58 14.26 4.53
C ASP A 87 -7.03 13.76 4.69
N LEU A 88 -7.79 14.38 5.57
CA LEU A 88 -9.20 14.02 5.72
C LEU A 88 -10.01 14.39 4.47
N VAL A 89 -9.70 15.55 3.89
CA VAL A 89 -10.37 16.06 2.69
C VAL A 89 -10.00 15.24 1.45
N ASP A 90 -8.73 14.92 1.24
CA ASP A 90 -8.30 14.12 0.08
C ASP A 90 -8.81 12.68 0.15
N GLY A 91 -8.80 12.06 1.33
CA GLY A 91 -9.36 10.72 1.54
C GLY A 91 -10.88 10.69 1.39
N TRP A 92 -11.58 11.79 1.73
CA TRP A 92 -13.01 11.92 1.43
C TRP A 92 -13.27 12.15 -0.06
N LEU A 93 -12.47 12.99 -0.72
CA LEU A 93 -12.62 13.32 -2.13
C LEU A 93 -12.32 12.10 -3.02
N ALA A 94 -11.27 11.34 -2.71
CA ALA A 94 -10.90 10.12 -3.41
C ALA A 94 -12.03 9.08 -3.37
N ARG A 95 -12.70 8.92 -2.21
CA ARG A 95 -13.86 8.03 -2.05
C ARG A 95 -15.10 8.50 -2.82
N ARG A 96 -15.31 9.82 -2.92
CA ARG A 96 -16.48 10.38 -3.61
C ARG A 96 -16.32 10.43 -5.12
N MET A 97 -15.10 10.61 -5.61
CA MET A 97 -14.80 10.76 -7.04
C MET A 97 -14.37 9.47 -7.72
N ASP A 98 -14.30 8.34 -6.99
CA ASP A 98 -13.73 7.07 -7.46
C ASP A 98 -12.34 7.24 -8.11
N ALA A 99 -11.60 8.24 -7.62
CA ALA A 99 -10.35 8.73 -8.19
C ALA A 99 -9.15 8.26 -7.37
N GLN A 100 -9.24 7.07 -6.77
CA GLN A 100 -8.11 6.44 -6.10
C GLN A 100 -7.09 6.00 -7.14
N THR A 101 -5.87 6.50 -7.01
CA THR A 101 -4.73 6.03 -7.81
C THR A 101 -3.91 5.05 -6.97
N VAL A 102 -3.28 4.09 -7.64
CA VAL A 102 -2.37 3.15 -6.98
C VAL A 102 -1.20 3.89 -6.34
N VAL A 103 -0.74 4.97 -6.98
CA VAL A 103 0.31 5.85 -6.48
C VAL A 103 -0.12 6.57 -5.20
N GLY A 104 -1.29 7.22 -5.19
CA GLY A 104 -1.80 7.93 -4.01
C GLY A 104 -1.93 7.01 -2.79
N THR A 105 -2.44 5.80 -2.99
CA THR A 105 -2.61 4.80 -1.92
C THR A 105 -1.32 4.45 -1.18
N VAL A 106 -0.17 4.60 -1.83
CA VAL A 106 1.16 4.37 -1.23
C VAL A 106 1.79 5.67 -0.72
N ILE A 107 1.65 6.77 -1.46
CA ILE A 107 2.25 8.06 -1.09
C ILE A 107 1.54 8.67 0.13
N ASP A 108 0.22 8.53 0.28
CA ASP A 108 -0.53 9.15 1.38
C ASP A 108 -0.02 8.67 2.75
N PRO A 109 0.07 7.35 3.04
CA PRO A 109 0.61 6.87 4.31
C PRO A 109 2.10 7.18 4.51
N MET A 110 2.85 7.39 3.41
CA MET A 110 4.25 7.81 3.49
C MET A 110 4.37 9.28 3.90
N ALA A 111 3.58 10.16 3.30
CA ALA A 111 3.56 11.59 3.61
C ALA A 111 3.18 11.80 5.09
N ASP A 112 2.17 11.07 5.60
CA ASP A 112 1.77 11.14 7.00
C ASP A 112 2.87 10.68 7.95
N LYS A 113 3.56 9.58 7.62
CA LYS A 113 4.70 9.12 8.41
C LYS A 113 5.84 10.12 8.42
N ILE A 114 6.14 10.75 7.29
CA ILE A 114 7.19 11.77 7.20
C ILE A 114 6.81 12.98 8.05
N LEU A 115 5.57 13.46 7.96
CA LEU A 115 5.07 14.55 8.79
C LEU A 115 5.20 14.21 10.28
N MET A 116 4.65 13.08 10.71
CA MET A 116 4.67 12.65 12.11
C MET A 116 6.09 12.44 12.62
N THR A 117 6.96 11.78 11.84
CA THR A 117 8.37 11.59 12.19
C THR A 117 9.09 12.92 12.35
N THR A 118 8.88 13.85 11.41
CA THR A 118 9.48 15.18 11.47
C THR A 118 9.04 15.92 12.73
N CYS A 119 7.74 15.95 13.01
CA CYS A 119 7.20 16.59 14.20
C CYS A 119 7.76 16.00 15.51
N VAL A 120 7.79 14.67 15.64
CA VAL A 120 8.33 14.02 16.84
C VAL A 120 9.80 14.35 17.04
N VAL A 121 10.60 14.29 15.96
CA VAL A 121 12.04 14.60 16.02
C VAL A 121 12.28 16.06 16.40
N THR A 122 11.58 17.01 15.78
CA THR A 122 11.81 18.44 16.07
C THR A 122 11.24 18.87 17.42
N LEU A 123 10.11 18.33 17.85
CA LEU A 123 9.57 18.57 19.19
C LEU A 123 10.49 18.02 20.28
N THR A 124 11.13 16.87 20.04
CA THR A 124 12.16 16.36 20.96
C THR A 124 13.43 17.20 20.94
N ALA A 125 13.84 17.70 19.77
CA ALA A 125 15.00 18.59 19.66
C ALA A 125 14.81 19.94 20.37
N ASN A 126 13.59 20.48 20.35
CA ASN A 126 13.19 21.68 21.11
C ASN A 126 13.10 21.40 22.63
N GLY A 127 12.94 20.13 23.03
CA GLY A 127 12.77 19.72 24.42
C GLY A 127 11.31 19.66 24.89
N THR A 128 10.35 19.87 23.99
CA THR A 128 8.91 19.73 24.29
C THR A 128 8.52 18.28 24.53
N LEU A 129 9.08 17.33 23.76
CA LEU A 129 8.85 15.90 23.95
C LEU A 129 10.09 15.21 24.54
N PRO A 130 9.94 14.36 25.57
CA PRO A 130 11.07 13.67 26.15
C PRO A 130 11.64 12.62 25.19
N LEU A 131 12.97 12.49 25.16
CA LEU A 131 13.68 11.60 24.23
C LEU A 131 13.22 10.14 24.31
N TRP A 132 12.96 9.64 25.52
CA TRP A 132 12.53 8.25 25.72
C TRP A 132 11.19 7.96 25.01
N LEU A 133 10.27 8.94 24.97
CA LEU A 133 8.98 8.79 24.30
C LEU A 133 9.16 8.77 22.78
N ALA A 134 10.01 9.67 22.26
CA ALA A 134 10.34 9.69 20.84
C ALA A 134 10.96 8.36 20.38
N VAL A 135 11.87 7.78 21.17
CA VAL A 135 12.46 6.46 20.87
C VAL A 135 11.39 5.36 20.82
N VAL A 136 10.43 5.36 21.75
CA VAL A 136 9.34 4.37 21.75
C VAL A 136 8.44 4.51 20.52
N VAL A 137 8.03 5.74 20.20
CA VAL A 137 7.15 6.04 19.06
C VAL A 137 7.85 5.71 17.73
N LEU A 138 9.05 6.28 17.50
CA LEU A 138 9.80 6.07 16.27
C LEU A 138 10.26 4.62 16.12
N GLY A 139 10.67 3.97 17.21
CA GLY A 139 11.07 2.56 17.19
C GLY A 139 9.94 1.64 16.71
N ARG A 140 8.71 1.88 17.18
CA ARG A 140 7.52 1.15 16.72
C ARG A 140 7.23 1.43 15.25
N ASP A 141 7.30 2.68 14.81
CA ASP A 141 7.00 3.06 13.43
C ASP A 141 8.00 2.47 12.43
N VAL A 142 9.29 2.44 12.81
CA VAL A 142 10.35 1.74 12.07
C VAL A 142 10.09 0.24 12.04
N ALA A 143 9.71 -0.39 13.16
CA ALA A 143 9.39 -1.81 13.19
C ALA A 143 8.22 -2.17 12.25
N LEU A 144 7.17 -1.34 12.22
CA LEU A 144 6.06 -1.51 11.29
C LEU A 144 6.48 -1.27 9.83
N ALA A 145 7.32 -0.27 9.56
CA ALA A 145 7.85 -0.02 8.22
C ALA A 145 8.67 -1.21 7.72
N ILE A 146 9.59 -1.73 8.54
CA ILE A 146 10.39 -2.93 8.22
C ILE A 146 9.49 -4.14 7.97
N SER A 147 8.47 -4.34 8.81
CA SER A 147 7.51 -5.43 8.66
C SER A 147 6.77 -5.33 7.32
N ALA A 148 6.27 -4.14 6.96
CA ALA A 148 5.61 -3.90 5.68
C ALA A 148 6.53 -4.19 4.48
N ILE A 149 7.78 -3.73 4.54
CA ILE A 149 8.80 -3.99 3.49
C ILE A 149 9.08 -5.49 3.38
N TYR A 150 9.24 -6.18 4.51
CA TYR A 150 9.50 -7.61 4.57
C TYR A 150 8.36 -8.44 3.95
N PHE A 151 7.11 -8.12 4.30
CA PHE A 151 5.95 -8.80 3.70
C PHE A 151 5.85 -8.52 2.20
N ARG A 152 6.04 -7.27 1.76
CA ARG A 152 6.06 -6.92 0.34
C ARG A 152 7.13 -7.72 -0.41
N TRP A 153 8.32 -7.87 0.15
CA TRP A 153 9.42 -8.62 -0.47
C TRP A 153 9.11 -10.12 -0.66
N ILE A 154 8.38 -10.72 0.28
CA ILE A 154 8.01 -12.15 0.21
C ILE A 154 6.83 -12.38 -0.73
N SER A 155 5.89 -11.44 -0.83
CA SER A 155 4.72 -11.56 -1.70
C SER A 155 5.01 -11.35 -3.20
N LEU A 156 6.22 -10.94 -3.58
CA LEU A 156 6.58 -10.73 -4.99
C LEU A 156 6.79 -12.06 -5.75
N PRO A 157 6.06 -12.32 -6.86
CA PRO A 157 6.28 -13.52 -7.68
C PRO A 157 7.67 -13.48 -8.35
N PRO A 158 8.39 -14.61 -8.46
CA PRO A 158 9.70 -14.65 -9.11
C PRO A 158 9.60 -14.23 -10.60
N PRO A 159 10.61 -13.56 -11.20
CA PRO A 159 11.92 -13.17 -10.65
C PRO A 159 11.86 -11.89 -9.79
N LYS A 160 12.68 -11.85 -8.73
CA LYS A 160 12.80 -10.73 -7.78
C LYS A 160 13.77 -9.67 -8.32
N THR A 161 13.25 -8.65 -9.01
CA THR A 161 14.05 -7.56 -9.58
C THR A 161 13.73 -6.23 -8.89
N PHE A 162 14.74 -5.38 -8.67
CA PHE A 162 14.58 -4.06 -8.02
C PHE A 162 13.57 -3.15 -8.73
N THR A 163 13.49 -3.24 -10.06
CA THR A 163 12.52 -2.52 -10.89
C THR A 163 11.07 -2.92 -10.59
N ARG A 164 10.84 -4.19 -10.18
CA ARG A 164 9.51 -4.72 -9.86
C ARG A 164 9.09 -4.44 -8.42
N TYR A 165 10.05 -4.19 -7.53
CA TYR A 165 9.79 -3.68 -6.19
C TYR A 165 9.21 -2.26 -6.23
N TRP A 166 9.74 -1.41 -7.12
CA TRP A 166 9.23 -0.06 -7.40
C TRP A 166 8.03 -0.03 -8.37
N ASP A 167 7.56 -1.20 -8.82
CA ASP A 167 6.38 -1.32 -9.68
C ASP A 167 5.13 -1.42 -8.78
N PHE A 168 4.59 -0.26 -8.41
CA PHE A 168 3.48 -0.14 -7.47
C PHE A 168 2.14 -0.63 -8.04
N SER A 169 2.03 -0.89 -9.35
CA SER A 169 0.82 -1.35 -10.04
C SER A 169 0.28 -2.71 -9.58
N LEU A 170 1.08 -3.51 -8.85
CA LEU A 170 0.66 -4.84 -8.36
C LEU A 170 0.04 -4.75 -6.94
N PRO A 171 -1.23 -5.15 -6.73
CA PRO A 171 -1.92 -5.03 -5.45
C PRO A 171 -1.12 -5.73 -4.35
N SER A 172 -0.52 -4.92 -3.47
CA SER A 172 0.27 -5.41 -2.34
C SER A 172 -0.64 -6.07 -1.33
N ALA A 173 -0.18 -7.18 -0.76
CA ALA A 173 -0.82 -7.88 0.34
C ALA A 173 -1.46 -6.92 1.35
N GLU A 174 -2.77 -7.04 1.55
CA GLU A 174 -3.51 -6.33 2.59
C GLU A 174 -3.10 -6.91 3.95
N VAL A 175 -2.14 -6.28 4.61
CA VAL A 175 -1.93 -6.49 6.04
C VAL A 175 -3.06 -5.73 6.74
N HIS A 176 -4.17 -6.40 7.05
CA HIS A 176 -5.28 -5.79 7.78
C HIS A 176 -4.73 -5.15 9.07
N PRO A 177 -4.73 -3.81 9.17
CA PRO A 177 -4.23 -3.14 10.36
C PRO A 177 -5.11 -3.56 11.53
N THR A 178 -4.50 -4.00 12.63
CA THR A 178 -5.25 -4.29 13.85
C THR A 178 -5.88 -2.99 14.36
N GLU A 179 -7.12 -3.05 14.86
CA GLU A 179 -7.82 -1.86 15.39
C GLU A 179 -7.02 -1.14 16.50
N ILE A 180 -6.20 -1.89 17.24
CA ILE A 180 -5.27 -1.40 18.27
C ILE A 180 -4.22 -0.44 17.69
N SER A 181 -3.77 -0.69 16.45
CA SER A 181 -2.79 0.13 15.75
C SER A 181 -3.34 1.52 15.41
N LYS A 182 -4.62 1.59 15.03
CA LYS A 182 -5.30 2.84 14.64
C LYS A 182 -5.47 3.78 15.82
N ILE A 183 -5.88 3.25 16.97
CA ILE A 183 -6.03 4.02 18.21
C ILE A 183 -4.68 4.60 18.62
N ASN A 184 -3.61 3.80 18.56
CA ASN A 184 -2.28 4.28 18.92
C ASN A 184 -1.80 5.43 18.01
N THR A 185 -1.98 5.30 16.70
CA THR A 185 -1.62 6.38 15.76
C THR A 185 -2.46 7.64 15.97
N LEU A 186 -3.75 7.51 16.32
CA LEU A 186 -4.58 8.65 16.67
C LEU A 186 -4.09 9.34 17.95
N LEU A 187 -3.73 8.57 18.97
CA LEU A 187 -3.18 9.10 20.22
C LEU A 187 -1.84 9.81 20.01
N GLN A 188 -0.99 9.29 19.11
CA GLN A 188 0.25 9.96 18.70
C GLN A 188 -0.02 11.26 17.94
N LEU A 189 -0.99 11.28 17.03
CA LEU A 189 -1.40 12.51 16.34
C LEU A 189 -1.86 13.57 17.34
N LEU A 190 -2.69 13.18 18.30
CA LEU A 190 -3.14 14.05 19.38
C LEU A 190 -1.99 14.49 20.29
N LEU A 191 -1.05 13.61 20.62
CA LEU A 191 0.15 13.97 21.38
C LEU A 191 0.93 15.09 20.70
N VAL A 192 1.22 14.94 19.41
CA VAL A 192 1.96 15.94 18.62
C VAL A 192 1.18 17.26 18.55
N GLY A 193 -0.12 17.20 18.25
CA GLY A 193 -0.97 18.40 18.20
C GLY A 193 -1.04 19.14 19.53
N ASN A 194 -1.22 18.41 20.65
CA ASN A 194 -1.23 19.01 21.98
C ASN A 194 0.14 19.60 22.34
N ALA A 195 1.25 18.92 22.00
CA ALA A 195 2.59 19.43 22.25
C ALA A 195 2.86 20.75 21.52
N MET A 196 2.31 20.93 20.31
CA MET A 196 2.36 22.20 19.58
C MET A 196 1.37 23.24 20.13
N LEU A 197 0.22 22.81 20.66
CA LEU A 197 -0.81 23.70 21.18
C LEU A 197 -0.44 24.30 22.55
N LEU A 198 0.17 23.51 23.43
CA LEU A 198 0.47 23.92 24.80
C LEU A 198 1.23 25.26 24.91
N PRO A 199 2.31 25.52 24.14
CA PRO A 199 3.00 26.81 24.17
C PRO A 199 2.19 27.98 23.56
N VAL A 200 1.11 27.70 22.83
CA VAL A 200 0.22 28.74 22.25
C VAL A 200 -0.82 29.22 23.28
N LEU A 201 -1.14 28.41 24.29
CA LEU A 201 -2.15 28.75 25.28
C LEU A 201 -1.65 29.79 26.30
N PRO A 202 -2.53 30.66 26.82
CA PRO A 202 -2.14 31.61 27.87
C PRO A 202 -1.63 30.89 29.13
N ALA A 203 -0.51 31.34 29.69
CA ALA A 203 0.14 30.67 30.84
C ALA A 203 -0.81 30.48 32.03
N ALA A 204 -1.64 31.48 32.35
CA ALA A 204 -2.62 31.39 33.43
C ALA A 204 -3.63 30.25 33.24
N PHE A 205 -3.99 29.94 32.00
CA PHE A 205 -4.90 28.83 31.69
C PHE A 205 -4.19 27.47 31.84
N VAL A 206 -2.94 27.40 31.35
CA VAL A 206 -2.09 26.21 31.44
C VAL A 206 -1.85 25.81 32.90
N ASP A 207 -1.56 26.78 33.77
CA ASP A 207 -1.30 26.54 35.19
C ASP A 207 -2.58 26.22 35.96
N ALA A 208 -3.69 26.93 35.70
CA ALA A 208 -4.97 26.70 36.37
C ALA A 208 -5.50 25.28 36.19
N TRP A 209 -5.22 24.66 35.04
CA TRP A 209 -5.64 23.29 34.72
C TRP A 209 -4.51 22.26 34.81
N ASN A 210 -3.31 22.67 35.25
CA ASN A 210 -2.11 21.82 35.30
C ASN A 210 -1.88 21.06 33.98
N LEU A 211 -1.97 21.76 32.84
CA LEU A 211 -1.90 21.12 31.52
C LEU A 211 -0.53 20.47 31.26
N TRP A 212 0.54 20.94 31.90
CA TRP A 212 1.85 20.27 31.88
C TRP A 212 1.79 18.88 32.51
N GLY A 213 1.14 18.71 33.66
CA GLY A 213 0.95 17.41 34.29
C GLY A 213 -0.01 16.51 33.49
N VAL A 214 -1.05 17.08 32.88
CA VAL A 214 -1.95 16.35 31.96
C VAL A 214 -1.16 15.84 30.75
N MET A 215 -0.28 16.67 30.19
CA MET A 215 0.59 16.30 29.09
C MET A 215 1.55 15.16 29.48
N GLU A 216 2.12 15.21 30.68
CA GLU A 216 2.96 14.12 31.19
C GLU A 216 2.17 12.79 31.29
N GLY A 217 0.94 12.84 31.80
CA GLY A 217 0.03 11.69 31.79
C GLY A 217 -0.24 11.18 30.37
N TRP A 218 -0.39 12.09 29.41
CA TRP A 218 -0.55 11.76 27.99
C TRP A 218 0.70 11.05 27.42
N TYR A 219 1.91 11.43 27.83
CA TYR A 219 3.15 10.74 27.43
C TYR A 219 3.14 9.27 27.83
N TYR A 220 2.82 8.98 29.09
CA TYR A 220 2.75 7.60 29.58
C TYR A 220 1.63 6.81 28.91
N LEU A 221 0.47 7.44 28.66
CA LEU A 221 -0.62 6.82 27.93
C LEU A 221 -0.15 6.40 26.53
N VAL A 222 0.39 7.34 25.73
CA VAL A 222 0.87 7.04 24.37
C VAL A 222 1.99 6.00 24.37
N ALA A 223 2.93 6.09 25.31
CA ALA A 223 4.00 5.11 25.42
C ALA A 223 3.45 3.70 25.71
N SER A 224 2.54 3.59 26.68
CA SER A 224 1.92 2.32 27.07
C SER A 224 1.12 1.70 25.91
N THR A 225 0.33 2.50 25.18
CA THR A 225 -0.43 2.03 24.03
C THR A 225 0.47 1.68 22.85
N THR A 226 1.60 2.38 22.69
CA THR A 226 2.57 2.10 21.62
C THR A 226 3.27 0.77 21.86
N VAL A 227 3.73 0.54 23.09
CA VAL A 227 4.34 -0.74 23.50
C VAL A 227 3.31 -1.87 23.40
N TRP A 228 2.09 -1.66 23.89
CA TRP A 228 1.01 -2.65 23.81
C TRP A 228 0.65 -3.00 22.36
N SER A 229 0.54 -1.99 21.49
CA SER A 229 0.31 -2.17 20.06
C SER A 229 1.43 -2.99 19.43
N GLY A 230 2.70 -2.66 19.71
CA GLY A 230 3.86 -3.40 19.21
C GLY A 230 3.88 -4.87 19.68
N LEU A 231 3.58 -5.12 20.96
CA LEU A 231 3.49 -6.48 21.51
C LEU A 231 2.34 -7.28 20.91
N SER A 232 1.19 -6.64 20.66
CA SER A 232 0.04 -7.28 20.01
C SER A 232 0.38 -7.79 18.61
N TYR A 233 1.21 -7.05 17.85
CA TYR A 233 1.72 -7.50 16.55
C TYR A 233 2.62 -8.74 16.67
N LEU A 234 3.44 -8.84 17.73
CA LEU A 234 4.32 -10.00 17.97
C LEU A 234 3.54 -11.24 18.48
N GLY A 235 2.51 -11.03 19.29
CA GLY A 235 1.72 -12.10 19.90
C GLY A 235 0.65 -12.72 18.99
N ASN A 236 0.18 -12.00 17.97
CA ASN A 236 -0.92 -12.46 17.13
C ASN A 236 -0.43 -13.29 15.94
N LYS A 237 -0.36 -14.62 16.14
CA LYS A 237 0.01 -15.63 15.11
C LYS A 237 -0.90 -15.63 13.86
N GLN A 238 -1.99 -14.86 13.84
CA GLN A 238 -2.90 -14.73 12.69
C GLN A 238 -2.51 -13.61 11.71
N ALA A 239 -1.63 -12.67 12.08
CA ALA A 239 -1.18 -11.61 11.16
C ALA A 239 -0.19 -12.11 10.10
N VAL A 240 0.40 -13.30 10.31
CA VAL A 240 1.38 -13.93 9.42
C VAL A 240 0.84 -15.28 8.96
N ARG A 241 -0.31 -15.28 8.28
CA ARG A 241 -0.74 -16.47 7.55
C ARG A 241 -0.01 -16.46 6.20
N ILE A 242 1.22 -16.98 6.20
CA ILE A 242 1.93 -17.34 4.98
C ILE A 242 1.07 -18.42 4.33
N LEU A 243 0.31 -18.08 3.29
CA LEU A 243 -0.31 -19.07 2.42
C LEU A 243 0.85 -19.80 1.73
N THR A 244 1.25 -20.93 2.29
CA THR A 244 2.21 -21.83 1.68
C THR A 244 1.72 -22.14 0.27
N SER A 245 2.61 -22.13 -0.72
CA SER A 245 2.27 -22.32 -2.14
C SER A 245 1.45 -23.60 -2.41
N GLU A 246 1.43 -24.55 -1.47
CA GLU A 246 0.60 -25.75 -1.49
C GLU A 246 -0.91 -25.47 -1.30
N GLU A 247 -1.32 -24.50 -0.48
CA GLU A 247 -2.75 -24.15 -0.30
C GLU A 247 -3.34 -23.48 -1.55
N GLN A 248 -2.53 -22.72 -2.30
CA GLN A 248 -2.95 -22.13 -3.58
C GLN A 248 -3.13 -23.19 -4.68
N ALA A 249 -2.25 -24.20 -4.71
CA ALA A 249 -2.37 -25.33 -5.64
C ALA A 249 -3.61 -26.20 -5.34
N HIS A 250 -4.01 -26.31 -4.06
CA HIS A 250 -5.20 -27.07 -3.69
C HIS A 250 -6.50 -26.32 -4.01
N LYS A 251 -6.53 -24.99 -3.87
CA LYS A 251 -7.72 -24.18 -4.19
C LYS A 251 -8.01 -24.11 -5.70
N SER A 252 -6.98 -24.12 -6.55
CA SER A 252 -7.16 -24.16 -8.01
C SER A 252 -7.78 -25.48 -8.51
N LYS A 253 -7.54 -26.59 -7.80
CA LYS A 253 -8.10 -27.91 -8.16
C LYS A 253 -9.55 -28.10 -7.70
N THR A 254 -9.96 -27.45 -6.61
CA THR A 254 -11.32 -27.61 -6.07
C THR A 254 -12.35 -26.71 -6.77
N THR A 255 -11.94 -25.63 -7.46
CA THR A 255 -12.87 -24.75 -8.20
C THR A 255 -13.11 -25.20 -9.66
N GLN A 256 -12.42 -26.24 -10.13
CA GLN A 256 -12.62 -26.83 -11.48
C GLN A 256 -13.24 -28.24 -11.46
N GLY A 257 -13.69 -28.72 -10.30
CA GLY A 257 -14.38 -30.01 -10.13
C GLY A 257 -15.89 -29.85 -10.03
#